data_AF-A0A964I6T5-F1
#
_entry.id   AF-A0A964I6T5-F1
#
_cell.length_a   1.000
_cell.length_b   1.000
_cell.length_c   1.000
_cell.angle_alpha   90.00
_cell.angle_beta   90.00
_cell.angle_gamma   90.00
#
_symmetry.space_group_name_H-M   'P 1'
#
loop_
_entity.id
_entity.type
_entity.pdbx_description
1 polymer ?
#
loop_
_entity_poly.entity_id
_entity_poly.type
_entity_poly.pdbx_seq_one_letter_code
_entity_poly.pdbx_strand_id
1 'polypeptide(L)'
;MRFDLSADATPSRRWLRFAHPWVAVFLAGCTTGPIPTSIDAVAEGYVRVTLQLAQHDPSLVEGWRGETTWRPGPRVPVAPLLRRIESLQHDLGASSDPATADRHAYLAAQLAALEWYAQRLLGRSGGFDEEVMRTFGRVPTVPADDHTRAILAAVARELPGSAPLASRYADFKRRYAVSPAKAEALMRAALNACRTATRQSYDLPPDESIELMLAAGLEWDGYAQYLGAHRTRISINEHAALDVSRALRLACHEGYPGHHLQFLLMDETLVRRRRWPEFELTPAFGRHLLFTEGAAEAAADLALPFAARVAIYRDILLPLAGLPSQAAVTIARLDDLVVGLQPVAVAILRDYLDDRLTQAAAAERLRVDALTPDPDALLAFAERQQARVSAYVLGREAVMSAIATGGPAAIGRLFTERPFAVQ
;
A
#
# COMPACT_ATOMS: atom_id res chain seq x y z
N MET A 1 -48.35 -24.61 -15.81
CA MET A 1 -48.64 -26.05 -15.65
C MET A 1 -48.74 -26.30 -14.14
N ARG A 2 -49.96 -26.25 -13.59
CA ARG A 2 -50.25 -26.49 -12.17
C ARG A 2 -50.71 -27.94 -12.05
N PHE A 3 -50.13 -28.70 -11.13
CA PHE A 3 -50.68 -29.98 -10.70
C PHE A 3 -50.87 -29.91 -9.19
N ASP A 4 -52.14 -29.94 -8.80
CA ASP A 4 -52.65 -30.19 -7.47
C ASP A 4 -53.54 -31.42 -7.60
N LEU A 5 -53.27 -32.47 -6.83
CA LEU A 5 -54.17 -33.60 -6.61
C LEU A 5 -53.91 -34.15 -5.21
N SER A 6 -54.76 -33.73 -4.29
CA SER A 6 -55.13 -34.44 -3.08
C SER A 6 -56.05 -35.62 -3.40
N ALA A 7 -55.95 -36.72 -2.67
CA ALA A 7 -57.10 -37.52 -2.19
C ALA A 7 -56.64 -38.68 -1.29
N ASP A 8 -57.39 -38.81 -0.19
CA ASP A 8 -57.33 -39.78 0.89
C ASP A 8 -57.60 -41.24 0.49
N ALA A 9 -57.08 -42.17 1.32
CA ALA A 9 -57.86 -43.31 1.81
C ALA A 9 -57.21 -43.97 3.05
N THR A 10 -57.94 -44.00 4.16
CA THR A 10 -57.79 -44.97 5.28
C THR A 10 -58.89 -46.04 5.09
N PRO A 11 -58.74 -47.31 5.56
CA PRO A 11 -59.03 -47.61 6.98
C PRO A 11 -58.33 -48.86 7.57
N SER A 12 -58.21 -48.89 8.91
CA SER A 12 -58.87 -49.89 9.79
C SER A 12 -58.11 -50.10 11.11
N ARG A 13 -58.88 -49.99 12.20
CA ARG A 13 -58.44 -50.11 13.58
C ARG A 13 -58.29 -51.58 13.98
N ARG A 14 -57.19 -51.91 14.66
CA ARG A 14 -57.13 -53.06 15.59
C ARG A 14 -56.61 -52.59 16.93
N TRP A 15 -57.38 -52.87 17.97
CA TRP A 15 -57.11 -52.60 19.36
C TRP A 15 -56.20 -53.68 19.93
N LEU A 16 -55.06 -53.29 20.52
CA LEU A 16 -54.27 -54.12 21.43
C LEU A 16 -53.77 -53.25 22.58
N ARG A 17 -53.97 -53.76 23.79
CA ARG A 17 -53.79 -53.07 25.08
C ARG A 17 -52.34 -53.16 25.57
N PHE A 18 -51.84 -52.01 26.05
CA PHE A 18 -50.90 -51.74 27.15
C PHE A 18 -49.74 -52.72 27.45
N ALA A 19 -48.52 -52.20 27.24
CA ALA A 19 -47.45 -52.19 28.25
C ALA A 19 -46.55 -50.97 27.99
N HIS A 20 -46.43 -50.06 28.95
CA HIS A 20 -45.49 -48.92 28.91
C HIS A 20 -44.17 -49.34 29.56
N PRO A 21 -43.09 -49.59 28.81
CA PRO A 21 -41.76 -49.42 29.35
C PRO A 21 -41.43 -47.93 29.30
N TRP A 22 -41.12 -47.37 30.46
CA TRP A 22 -40.50 -46.05 30.57
C TRP A 22 -39.14 -46.09 29.86
N VAL A 23 -39.12 -45.70 28.58
CA VAL A 23 -37.87 -45.40 27.87
C VAL A 23 -37.46 -44.00 28.33
N ALA A 24 -36.48 -43.94 29.21
CA ALA A 24 -35.75 -42.71 29.48
C ALA A 24 -35.06 -42.28 28.17
N VAL A 25 -35.69 -41.34 27.47
CA VAL A 25 -35.05 -40.61 26.39
C VAL A 25 -34.02 -39.70 27.07
N PHE A 26 -32.77 -40.16 27.14
CA PHE A 26 -31.64 -39.27 27.34
C PHE A 26 -31.57 -38.37 26.09
N LEU A 27 -32.23 -37.23 26.15
CA LEU A 27 -31.88 -36.08 25.33
C LEU A 27 -30.46 -35.69 25.75
N ALA A 28 -29.46 -36.32 25.15
CA ALA A 28 -28.13 -35.76 25.08
C ALA A 28 -28.28 -34.48 24.27
N GLY A 29 -28.56 -33.38 24.96
CA GLY A 29 -28.43 -32.05 24.41
C GLY A 29 -26.97 -31.89 24.01
N CYS A 30 -26.67 -32.16 22.74
CA CYS A 30 -25.47 -31.64 22.13
C CYS A 30 -25.66 -30.13 22.17
N THR A 31 -25.10 -29.49 23.18
CA THR A 31 -24.76 -28.07 23.10
C THR A 31 -23.72 -27.96 22.01
N THR A 32 -24.17 -27.93 20.75
CA THR A 32 -23.36 -27.39 19.66
C THR A 32 -23.21 -25.92 20.01
N GLY A 33 -22.18 -25.60 20.79
CA GLY A 33 -21.67 -24.24 20.85
C GLY A 33 -21.44 -23.75 19.43
N PRO A 34 -21.58 -22.44 19.16
CA PRO A 34 -21.31 -21.90 17.83
C PRO A 34 -19.94 -22.41 17.37
N ILE A 35 -19.92 -23.05 16.19
CA ILE A 35 -18.67 -23.51 15.57
C ILE A 35 -17.81 -22.24 15.40
N PRO A 36 -16.56 -22.22 15.90
CA PRO A 36 -15.69 -21.06 15.74
C PRO A 36 -15.60 -20.69 14.25
N THR A 37 -15.85 -19.42 13.94
CA THR A 37 -15.70 -18.89 12.58
C THR A 37 -14.25 -19.11 12.14
N SER A 38 -14.03 -19.79 11.00
CA SER A 38 -12.68 -20.01 10.49
C SER A 38 -12.04 -18.70 10.04
N ILE A 39 -10.70 -18.63 10.08
CA ILE A 39 -9.96 -17.47 9.57
C ILE A 39 -10.26 -17.21 8.08
N ASP A 40 -10.57 -18.25 7.30
CA ASP A 40 -11.00 -18.12 5.90
C ASP A 40 -12.35 -17.40 5.78
N ALA A 41 -13.30 -17.71 6.66
CA ALA A 41 -14.60 -17.03 6.69
C ALA A 41 -14.46 -15.56 7.12
N VAL A 42 -13.53 -15.26 8.04
CA VAL A 42 -13.19 -13.87 8.39
C VAL A 42 -12.55 -13.14 7.20
N ALA A 43 -11.61 -13.78 6.51
CA ALA A 43 -10.93 -13.21 5.34
C ALA A 43 -11.91 -12.89 4.20
N GLU A 44 -12.82 -13.81 3.87
CA GLU A 44 -13.90 -13.54 2.91
C GLU A 44 -14.79 -12.38 3.38
N GLY A 45 -15.19 -12.39 4.66
CA GLY A 45 -15.99 -11.33 5.26
C GLY A 45 -15.31 -9.96 5.14
N TYR A 46 -14.00 -9.89 5.41
CA TYR A 46 -13.16 -8.71 5.28
C TYR A 46 -13.16 -8.18 3.84
N VAL A 47 -12.91 -9.04 2.85
CA VAL A 47 -12.90 -8.60 1.44
C VAL A 47 -14.27 -8.07 1.03
N ARG A 48 -15.34 -8.81 1.31
CA ARG A 48 -16.71 -8.42 0.92
C ARG A 48 -17.11 -7.09 1.55
N VAL A 49 -16.88 -6.91 2.86
CA VAL A 49 -17.25 -5.66 3.54
C VAL A 49 -16.39 -4.47 3.08
N THR A 50 -15.11 -4.71 2.77
CA THR A 50 -14.24 -3.69 2.17
C THR A 50 -14.75 -3.24 0.80
N LEU A 51 -15.12 -4.19 -0.07
CA LEU A 51 -15.68 -3.88 -1.38
C LEU A 51 -17.04 -3.15 -1.29
N GLN A 52 -17.89 -3.52 -0.33
CA GLN A 52 -19.14 -2.81 -0.06
C GLN A 52 -18.90 -1.38 0.45
N LEU A 53 -17.92 -1.19 1.33
CA LEU A 53 -17.57 0.14 1.83
C LEU A 53 -16.98 1.02 0.71
N ALA A 54 -16.22 0.43 -0.21
CA ALA A 54 -15.66 1.12 -1.38
C ALA A 54 -16.73 1.67 -2.35
N GLN A 55 -18.00 1.23 -2.26
CA GLN A 55 -19.11 1.87 -2.98
C GLN A 55 -19.47 3.26 -2.41
N HIS A 56 -19.00 3.59 -1.21
CA HIS A 56 -19.13 4.89 -0.57
C HIS A 56 -17.86 5.73 -0.71
N ASP A 57 -16.70 5.10 -0.63
CA ASP A 57 -15.39 5.71 -0.86
C ASP A 57 -14.54 4.83 -1.79
N PRO A 58 -14.54 5.11 -3.11
CA PRO A 58 -13.78 4.32 -4.08
C PRO A 58 -12.27 4.31 -3.81
N SER A 59 -11.74 5.28 -3.06
CA SER A 59 -10.30 5.37 -2.78
C SER A 59 -9.80 4.31 -1.80
N LEU A 60 -10.68 3.49 -1.21
CA LEU A 60 -10.28 2.41 -0.30
C LEU A 60 -9.75 1.17 -1.04
N VAL A 61 -10.09 0.99 -2.32
CA VAL A 61 -9.74 -0.21 -3.09
C VAL A 61 -9.21 0.19 -4.46
N GLU A 62 -7.95 -0.14 -4.70
CA GLU A 62 -7.30 0.06 -6.00
C GLU A 62 -7.65 -1.05 -6.99
N GLY A 63 -7.85 -2.27 -6.48
CA GLY A 63 -8.16 -3.41 -7.31
C GLY A 63 -8.71 -4.61 -6.55
N TRP A 64 -9.56 -5.38 -7.22
CA TRP A 64 -10.01 -6.71 -6.81
C TRP A 64 -9.94 -7.65 -8.01
N ARG A 65 -9.15 -8.72 -7.87
CA ARG A 65 -8.91 -9.71 -8.93
C ARG A 65 -9.46 -11.11 -8.63
N GLY A 66 -9.92 -11.35 -7.41
CA GLY A 66 -10.48 -12.64 -7.03
C GLY A 66 -11.89 -12.87 -7.56
N GLU A 67 -12.60 -13.80 -6.91
CA GLU A 67 -13.89 -14.29 -7.37
C GLU A 67 -14.90 -13.18 -7.67
N THR A 68 -15.55 -13.26 -8.83
CA THR A 68 -16.55 -12.27 -9.26
C THR A 68 -17.81 -12.30 -8.40
N THR A 69 -18.12 -13.44 -7.79
CA THR A 69 -19.21 -13.64 -6.81
C THR A 69 -19.01 -12.86 -5.51
N TRP A 70 -17.81 -12.33 -5.27
CA TRP A 70 -17.50 -11.51 -4.09
C TRP A 70 -17.72 -10.03 -4.32
N ARG A 71 -17.92 -9.61 -5.58
CA ARG A 71 -18.24 -8.22 -5.92
C ARG A 71 -19.55 -7.80 -5.23
N PRO A 72 -19.62 -6.56 -4.74
CA PRO A 72 -20.76 -6.12 -3.95
C PRO A 72 -21.99 -5.99 -4.85
N GLY A 73 -23.16 -6.30 -4.29
CA GLY A 73 -24.45 -6.01 -4.91
C GLY A 73 -24.83 -4.52 -4.79
N PRO A 74 -26.12 -4.20 -4.67
CA PRO A 74 -26.57 -2.83 -4.42
C PRO A 74 -25.90 -2.21 -3.18
N ARG A 75 -25.64 -0.90 -3.24
CA ARG A 75 -25.03 -0.14 -2.14
C ARG A 75 -25.88 -0.23 -0.88
N VAL A 76 -25.28 -0.68 0.23
CA VAL A 76 -25.91 -0.79 1.56
C VAL A 76 -25.45 0.40 2.43
N PRO A 77 -26.28 0.93 3.35
CA PRO A 77 -25.85 1.98 4.28
C PRO A 77 -24.61 1.59 5.10
N VAL A 78 -23.78 2.56 5.49
CA VAL A 78 -22.50 2.32 6.19
C VAL A 78 -22.68 1.72 7.59
N ALA A 79 -23.72 2.11 8.34
CA ALA A 79 -23.91 1.63 9.72
C ALA A 79 -24.05 0.10 9.86
N PRO A 80 -24.82 -0.60 8.99
CA PRO A 80 -24.77 -2.07 8.91
C PRO A 80 -23.38 -2.64 8.57
N LEU A 81 -22.60 -1.98 7.70
CA LEU A 81 -21.26 -2.43 7.34
C LEU A 81 -20.30 -2.29 8.53
N LEU A 82 -20.38 -1.21 9.30
CA LEU A 82 -19.60 -1.04 10.53
C LEU A 82 -19.88 -2.18 11.53
N ARG A 83 -21.16 -2.51 11.79
CA ARG A 83 -21.50 -3.66 12.64
C ARG A 83 -20.96 -4.99 12.12
N ARG A 84 -20.88 -5.15 10.79
CA ARG A 84 -20.26 -6.34 10.18
C ARG A 84 -18.76 -6.38 10.42
N ILE A 85 -18.07 -5.23 10.33
CA ILE A 85 -16.63 -5.12 10.66
C ILE A 85 -16.39 -5.50 12.13
N GLU A 86 -17.18 -4.94 13.06
CA GLU A 86 -17.10 -5.24 14.49
C GLU A 86 -17.33 -6.74 14.79
N SER A 87 -18.32 -7.36 14.11
CA SER A 87 -18.56 -8.81 14.20
C SER A 87 -17.37 -9.62 13.68
N LEU A 88 -16.72 -9.21 12.59
CA LEU A 88 -15.55 -9.90 12.06
C LEU A 88 -14.34 -9.76 12.99
N GLN A 89 -14.16 -8.61 13.64
CA GLN A 89 -13.13 -8.42 14.67
C GLN A 89 -13.35 -9.35 15.86
N HIS A 90 -14.61 -9.49 16.31
CA HIS A 90 -14.98 -10.42 17.38
C HIS A 90 -14.70 -11.88 17.00
N ASP A 91 -15.16 -12.30 15.82
CA ASP A 91 -14.95 -13.65 15.28
C ASP A 91 -13.45 -13.97 15.16
N LEU A 92 -12.65 -13.02 14.69
CA LEU A 92 -11.20 -13.15 14.59
C LEU A 92 -10.56 -13.33 15.98
N GLY A 93 -10.98 -12.56 16.97
CA GLY A 93 -10.48 -12.66 18.36
C GLY A 93 -10.83 -13.98 19.06
N ALA A 94 -11.92 -14.64 18.65
CA ALA A 94 -12.32 -15.95 19.17
C ALA A 94 -11.53 -17.12 18.56
N SER A 95 -10.83 -16.89 17.44
CA SER A 95 -9.96 -17.87 16.78
C SER A 95 -8.50 -17.60 17.13
N SER A 96 -7.80 -18.60 17.69
CA SER A 96 -6.35 -18.53 17.87
C SER A 96 -5.70 -19.82 17.37
N ASP A 97 -5.02 -19.73 16.23
CA ASP A 97 -4.17 -20.80 15.71
C ASP A 97 -2.76 -20.23 15.48
N PRO A 98 -1.76 -20.69 16.25
CA PRO A 98 -0.37 -20.27 16.08
C PRO A 98 0.15 -20.43 14.64
N ALA A 99 -0.34 -21.42 13.89
CA ALA A 99 0.06 -21.64 12.49
C ALA A 99 -0.39 -20.51 11.54
N THR A 100 -1.39 -19.72 11.95
CA THR A 100 -1.94 -18.60 11.17
C THR A 100 -1.70 -17.23 11.82
N ALA A 101 -0.82 -17.15 12.82
CA ALA A 101 -0.60 -15.95 13.62
C ALA A 101 -0.31 -14.69 12.79
N ASP A 102 0.54 -14.77 11.76
CA ASP A 102 0.85 -13.60 10.91
C ASP A 102 -0.36 -13.20 10.03
N ARG A 103 -1.16 -14.16 9.54
CA ARG A 103 -2.40 -13.90 8.78
C ARG A 103 -3.47 -13.27 9.68
N HIS A 104 -3.58 -13.76 10.91
CA HIS A 104 -4.47 -13.20 11.93
C HIS A 104 -4.09 -11.75 12.26
N ALA A 105 -2.80 -11.49 12.50
CA ALA A 105 -2.30 -10.13 12.76
C ALA A 105 -2.50 -9.19 11.57
N TYR A 106 -2.40 -9.69 10.33
CA TYR A 106 -2.74 -8.92 9.12
C TYR A 106 -4.22 -8.55 9.09
N LEU A 107 -5.13 -9.53 9.21
CA LEU A 107 -6.57 -9.30 9.17
C LEU A 107 -7.05 -8.39 10.31
N ALA A 108 -6.50 -8.55 11.52
CA ALA A 108 -6.82 -7.71 12.67
C ALA A 108 -6.48 -6.23 12.39
N ALA A 109 -5.28 -5.97 11.86
CA ALA A 109 -4.86 -4.61 11.51
C ALA A 109 -5.69 -4.03 10.36
N GLN A 110 -6.00 -4.83 9.33
CA GLN A 110 -6.84 -4.38 8.21
C GLN A 110 -8.28 -4.07 8.65
N LEU A 111 -8.88 -4.90 9.52
CA LEU A 111 -10.23 -4.66 10.05
C LEU A 111 -10.27 -3.43 10.95
N ALA A 112 -9.27 -3.20 11.79
CA ALA A 112 -9.15 -2.00 12.62
C ALA A 112 -9.04 -0.72 11.76
N ALA A 113 -8.23 -0.76 10.69
CA ALA A 113 -8.15 0.35 9.75
C ALA A 113 -9.48 0.57 9.01
N LEU A 114 -10.16 -0.50 8.58
CA LEU A 114 -11.44 -0.39 7.89
C LEU A 114 -12.56 0.15 8.78
N GLU A 115 -12.56 -0.21 10.07
CA GLU A 115 -13.45 0.35 11.08
C GLU A 115 -13.32 1.87 11.16
N TRP A 116 -12.09 2.39 11.16
CA TRP A 116 -11.83 3.84 11.14
C TRP A 116 -12.47 4.53 9.93
N TYR A 117 -12.27 3.99 8.72
CA TYR A 117 -12.86 4.57 7.51
C TYR A 117 -14.40 4.48 7.51
N ALA A 118 -14.97 3.39 8.03
CA ALA A 118 -16.41 3.27 8.20
C ALA A 118 -16.95 4.32 9.19
N GLN A 119 -16.25 4.58 10.29
CA GLN A 119 -16.61 5.63 11.25
C GLN A 119 -16.49 7.04 10.63
N ARG A 120 -15.43 7.32 9.85
CA ARG A 120 -15.29 8.60 9.11
C ARG A 120 -16.45 8.82 8.14
N LEU A 121 -16.86 7.79 7.41
CA LEU A 121 -18.03 7.85 6.52
C LEU A 121 -19.35 8.08 7.25
N LEU A 122 -19.42 7.77 8.55
CA LEU A 122 -20.54 8.10 9.44
C LEU A 122 -20.42 9.46 10.12
N GLY A 123 -19.42 10.26 9.76
CA GLY A 123 -19.21 11.62 10.26
C GLY A 123 -18.28 11.74 11.46
N ARG A 124 -17.55 10.67 11.85
CA ARG A 124 -16.47 10.79 12.83
C ARG A 124 -15.37 11.71 12.27
N SER A 125 -15.01 12.72 13.04
CA SER A 125 -13.78 13.48 12.85
C SER A 125 -12.69 12.98 13.80
N GLY A 126 -11.44 13.20 13.42
CA GLY A 126 -10.27 12.93 14.25
C GLY A 126 -9.04 13.60 13.65
N GLY A 127 -8.03 13.84 14.47
CA GLY A 127 -6.77 14.42 14.03
C GLY A 127 -5.91 13.43 13.28
N PHE A 128 -4.89 13.93 12.58
CA PHE A 128 -3.96 13.14 11.79
C PHE A 128 -3.32 12.00 12.59
N ASP A 129 -2.78 12.29 13.77
CA ASP A 129 -2.09 11.28 14.60
C ASP A 129 -3.03 10.15 15.08
N GLU A 130 -4.32 10.45 15.30
CA GLU A 130 -5.30 9.42 15.64
C GLU A 130 -5.55 8.48 14.45
N GLU A 131 -5.73 9.05 13.24
CA GLU A 131 -5.91 8.26 12.03
C GLU A 131 -4.69 7.39 11.74
N VAL A 132 -3.48 7.96 11.78
CA VAL A 132 -2.24 7.20 11.55
C VAL A 132 -2.10 6.08 12.59
N MET A 133 -2.35 6.36 13.87
CA MET A 133 -2.27 5.32 14.90
C MET A 133 -3.29 4.19 14.66
N ARG A 134 -4.53 4.51 14.28
CA ARG A 134 -5.57 3.50 14.06
C ARG A 134 -5.39 2.71 12.77
N THR A 135 -4.84 3.32 11.73
CA THR A 135 -4.67 2.68 10.42
C THR A 135 -3.31 1.99 10.27
N PHE A 136 -2.25 2.54 10.83
CA PHE A 136 -0.88 2.04 10.68
C PHE A 136 -0.24 1.53 11.98
N GLY A 137 -0.87 1.75 13.14
CA GLY A 137 -0.39 1.24 14.43
C GLY A 137 0.81 2.01 15.03
N ARG A 138 1.22 3.13 14.42
CA ARG A 138 2.36 3.95 14.84
C ARG A 138 2.23 5.38 14.30
N VAL A 139 2.78 6.36 15.00
CA VAL A 139 2.82 7.77 14.55
C VAL A 139 4.22 8.16 14.04
N PRO A 140 4.34 9.13 13.11
CA PRO A 140 5.64 9.61 12.65
C PRO A 140 6.43 10.28 13.77
N THR A 141 7.72 9.98 13.83
CA THR A 141 8.65 10.77 14.63
C THR A 141 9.00 12.05 13.89
N VAL A 142 8.91 13.19 14.56
CA VAL A 142 9.38 14.48 14.01
C VAL A 142 10.90 14.53 14.13
N PRO A 143 11.65 14.77 13.04
CA PRO A 143 13.10 14.93 13.11
C PRO A 143 13.49 16.09 14.01
N ALA A 144 14.61 15.96 14.73
CA ALA A 144 15.20 17.07 15.47
C ALA A 144 15.72 18.15 14.49
N ASP A 145 15.52 19.43 14.82
CA ASP A 145 15.90 20.55 13.94
C ASP A 145 17.38 20.54 13.53
N ASP A 146 18.28 20.09 14.42
CA ASP A 146 19.71 19.95 14.11
C ASP A 146 19.97 18.96 12.99
N HIS A 147 19.21 17.87 12.92
CA HIS A 147 19.31 16.88 11.86
C HIS A 147 18.89 17.47 10.51
N THR A 148 17.75 18.16 10.48
CA THR A 148 17.25 18.86 9.29
C THR A 148 18.25 19.91 8.81
N ARG A 149 18.79 20.75 9.72
CA ARG A 149 19.83 21.73 9.39
C ARG A 149 21.08 21.10 8.80
N ALA A 150 21.51 19.95 9.33
CA ALA A 150 22.68 19.24 8.82
C ALA A 150 22.47 18.74 7.38
N ILE A 151 21.28 18.21 7.07
CA ILE A 151 20.92 17.79 5.71
C ILE A 151 20.89 19.00 4.77
N LEU A 152 20.20 20.07 5.13
CA LEU A 152 20.13 21.30 4.31
C LEU A 152 21.53 21.89 4.05
N ALA A 153 22.41 21.88 5.05
CA ALA A 153 23.80 22.30 4.89
C ALA A 153 24.59 21.38 3.94
N ALA A 154 24.32 20.07 3.94
CA ALA A 154 24.91 19.13 2.99
C ALA A 154 24.43 19.38 1.55
N VAL A 155 23.12 19.59 1.36
CA VAL A 155 22.55 19.96 0.06
C VAL A 155 23.15 21.29 -0.44
N ALA A 156 23.33 22.27 0.45
CA ALA A 156 23.92 23.55 0.10
C ALA A 156 25.38 23.45 -0.39
N ARG A 157 26.15 22.47 0.09
CA ARG A 157 27.52 22.23 -0.39
C ARG A 157 27.55 21.62 -1.80
N GLU A 158 26.59 20.75 -2.12
CA GLU A 158 26.44 20.16 -3.45
C GLU A 158 25.91 21.18 -4.48
N LEU A 159 25.19 22.20 -4.03
CA LEU A 159 24.60 23.25 -4.85
C LEU A 159 25.13 24.65 -4.43
N PRO A 160 26.38 25.00 -4.77
CA PRO A 160 26.96 26.29 -4.42
C PRO A 160 26.26 27.45 -5.14
N GLY A 161 26.18 28.60 -4.48
CA GLY A 161 25.59 29.83 -5.03
C GLY A 161 25.03 30.75 -3.97
N SER A 162 24.64 31.97 -4.36
CA SER A 162 24.13 33.01 -3.45
C SER A 162 22.60 33.09 -3.37
N ALA A 163 21.87 32.56 -4.35
CA ALA A 163 20.40 32.49 -4.31
C ALA A 163 19.92 31.56 -3.17
N PRO A 164 18.68 31.68 -2.66
CA PRO A 164 18.16 30.78 -1.61
C PRO A 164 18.27 29.29 -1.97
N LEU A 165 18.54 28.42 -1.00
CA LEU A 165 18.80 26.99 -1.23
C LEU A 165 17.66 26.30 -1.99
N ALA A 166 16.42 26.55 -1.61
CA ALA A 166 15.23 26.01 -2.27
C ALA A 166 15.19 26.39 -3.76
N SER A 167 15.54 27.63 -4.11
CA SER A 167 15.62 28.07 -5.51
C SER A 167 16.74 27.34 -6.25
N ARG A 168 17.93 27.20 -5.65
CA ARG A 168 19.06 26.47 -6.27
C ARG A 168 18.71 25.00 -6.50
N TYR A 169 18.00 24.37 -5.56
CA TYR A 169 17.52 22.99 -5.71
C TYR A 169 16.46 22.87 -6.81
N ALA A 170 15.44 23.74 -6.82
CA ALA A 170 14.43 23.74 -7.88
C ALA A 170 15.04 23.98 -9.27
N ASP A 171 15.99 24.91 -9.39
CA ASP A 171 16.73 25.18 -10.63
C ASP A 171 17.52 23.96 -11.09
N PHE A 172 18.14 23.24 -10.14
CA PHE A 172 18.85 22.00 -10.43
C PHE A 172 17.89 20.93 -10.98
N LYS A 173 16.73 20.72 -10.34
CA LYS A 173 15.71 19.77 -10.82
C LYS A 173 15.23 20.14 -12.23
N ARG A 174 14.96 21.43 -12.51
CA ARG A 174 14.59 21.89 -13.86
C ARG A 174 15.69 21.69 -14.90
N ARG A 175 16.96 21.87 -14.54
CA ARG A 175 18.10 21.65 -15.45
C ARG A 175 18.21 20.19 -15.91
N TYR A 176 17.81 19.25 -15.05
CA TYR A 176 17.85 17.81 -15.35
C TYR A 176 16.46 17.22 -15.63
N ALA A 177 15.48 18.07 -15.96
CA ALA A 177 14.17 17.64 -16.41
C ALA A 177 14.28 16.88 -17.73
N VAL A 178 13.51 15.80 -17.85
CA VAL A 178 13.41 14.96 -19.03
C VAL A 178 12.32 15.54 -19.93
N SER A 179 12.63 15.71 -21.22
CA SER A 179 11.60 16.17 -22.16
C SER A 179 10.52 15.10 -22.34
N PRO A 180 9.25 15.49 -22.57
CA PRO A 180 8.16 14.51 -22.76
C PRO A 180 8.46 13.48 -23.86
N ALA A 181 9.09 13.90 -24.95
CA ALA A 181 9.49 13.03 -26.06
C ALA A 181 10.50 11.93 -25.68
N LYS A 182 11.21 12.09 -24.56
CA LYS A 182 12.21 11.13 -24.06
C LYS A 182 11.74 10.36 -22.83
N ALA A 183 10.62 10.76 -22.22
CA ALA A 183 10.14 10.20 -20.95
C ALA A 183 9.93 8.69 -21.02
N GLU A 184 9.24 8.18 -22.04
CA GLU A 184 8.98 6.75 -22.17
C GLU A 184 10.27 5.93 -22.31
N ALA A 185 11.15 6.33 -23.23
CA ALA A 185 12.42 5.64 -23.46
C ALA A 185 13.28 5.62 -22.18
N LEU A 186 13.30 6.73 -21.45
CA LEU A 186 14.04 6.87 -20.20
C LEU A 186 13.45 6.01 -19.08
N MET A 187 12.12 5.97 -18.93
CA MET A 187 11.44 5.09 -17.98
C MET A 187 11.69 3.61 -18.28
N ARG A 188 11.66 3.20 -19.56
CA ARG A 188 12.01 1.82 -19.96
C ARG A 188 13.45 1.47 -19.60
N ALA A 189 14.39 2.38 -19.84
CA ALA A 189 15.80 2.18 -19.49
C ALA A 189 15.99 2.06 -17.97
N ALA A 190 15.31 2.91 -17.19
CA ALA A 190 15.33 2.85 -15.73
C ALA A 190 14.72 1.54 -15.20
N LEU A 191 13.57 1.11 -15.73
CA LEU A 191 12.94 -0.18 -15.38
C LEU A 191 13.88 -1.36 -15.64
N ASN A 192 14.58 -1.37 -16.77
CA ASN A 192 15.55 -2.42 -17.09
C ASN A 192 16.73 -2.46 -16.13
N ALA A 193 17.23 -1.29 -15.69
CA ALA A 193 18.30 -1.21 -14.71
C ALA A 193 17.84 -1.76 -13.33
N CYS A 194 16.66 -1.32 -12.88
CA CYS A 194 16.00 -1.80 -11.67
C CYS A 194 15.74 -3.32 -11.71
N ARG A 195 15.27 -3.85 -12.85
CA ARG A 195 15.04 -5.29 -13.08
C ARG A 195 16.33 -6.09 -13.00
N THR A 196 17.39 -5.59 -13.64
CA THR A 196 18.72 -6.24 -13.65
C THR A 196 19.26 -6.38 -12.22
N ALA A 197 19.16 -5.32 -11.42
CA ALA A 197 19.57 -5.37 -10.02
C ALA A 197 18.70 -6.33 -9.20
N THR A 198 17.38 -6.32 -9.42
CA THR A 198 16.45 -7.20 -8.69
C THR A 198 16.73 -8.69 -8.94
N ARG A 199 17.09 -9.06 -10.16
CA ARG A 199 17.46 -10.45 -10.53
C ARG A 199 18.71 -10.99 -9.83
N GLN A 200 19.48 -10.14 -9.16
CA GLN A 200 20.62 -10.59 -8.35
C GLN A 200 20.19 -11.22 -7.03
N SER A 201 18.97 -10.89 -6.57
CA SER A 201 18.45 -11.31 -5.25
C SER A 201 17.16 -12.13 -5.34
N TYR A 202 16.44 -12.05 -6.47
CA TYR A 202 15.14 -12.71 -6.65
C TYR A 202 15.05 -13.43 -7.99
N ASP A 203 14.57 -14.66 -7.95
CA ASP A 203 14.19 -15.42 -9.14
C ASP A 203 12.84 -14.91 -9.66
N LEU A 204 12.88 -14.14 -10.75
CA LEU A 204 11.67 -13.63 -11.40
C LEU A 204 11.04 -14.71 -12.30
N PRO A 205 9.71 -14.91 -12.28
CA PRO A 205 9.02 -15.79 -13.22
C PRO A 205 9.39 -15.44 -14.67
N PRO A 206 9.63 -16.40 -15.55
CA PRO A 206 10.09 -16.12 -16.91
C PRO A 206 9.03 -15.39 -17.78
N ASP A 207 7.76 -15.48 -17.40
CA ASP A 207 6.59 -14.88 -18.06
C ASP A 207 6.16 -13.54 -17.44
N GLU A 208 6.87 -13.04 -16.42
CA GLU A 208 6.56 -11.73 -15.86
C GLU A 208 6.78 -10.59 -16.86
N SER A 209 5.88 -9.61 -16.82
CA SER A 209 5.97 -8.46 -17.71
C SER A 209 5.34 -7.19 -17.14
N ILE A 210 5.91 -6.07 -17.56
CA ILE A 210 5.41 -4.73 -17.32
C ILE A 210 4.96 -4.10 -18.64
N GLU A 211 3.69 -3.71 -18.70
CA GLU A 211 3.15 -2.83 -19.73
C GLU A 211 3.34 -1.38 -19.26
N LEU A 212 4.22 -0.62 -19.91
CA LEU A 212 4.40 0.80 -19.64
C LEU A 212 3.48 1.64 -20.53
N MET A 213 2.70 2.53 -19.91
CA MET A 213 1.82 3.49 -20.59
C MET A 213 2.10 4.91 -20.12
N LEU A 214 2.13 5.86 -21.04
CA LEU A 214 1.98 7.27 -20.71
C LEU A 214 0.48 7.60 -20.70
N ALA A 215 0.00 8.22 -19.64
CA ALA A 215 -1.41 8.57 -19.49
C ALA A 215 -1.57 10.05 -19.12
N ALA A 216 -2.48 10.70 -19.83
CA ALA A 216 -2.96 12.04 -19.50
C ALA A 216 -3.88 12.00 -18.28
N GLY A 217 -3.85 13.07 -17.47
CA GLY A 217 -4.84 13.28 -16.41
C GLY A 217 -4.73 12.32 -15.21
N LEU A 218 -3.59 11.64 -15.04
CA LEU A 218 -3.32 10.97 -13.77
C LEU A 218 -3.12 12.02 -12.68
N GLU A 219 -3.63 11.73 -11.48
CA GLU A 219 -3.42 12.60 -10.31
C GLU A 219 -2.06 12.37 -9.62
N TRP A 220 -1.35 11.31 -10.02
CA TRP A 220 -0.09 10.84 -9.47
C TRP A 220 0.96 10.72 -10.57
N ASP A 221 2.24 10.77 -10.20
CA ASP A 221 3.35 10.69 -11.17
C ASP A 221 3.41 9.32 -11.88
N GLY A 222 3.09 8.25 -11.16
CA GLY A 222 3.07 6.88 -11.65
C GLY A 222 2.10 6.02 -10.85
N TYR A 223 1.68 4.89 -11.42
CA TYR A 223 0.83 3.92 -10.75
C TYR A 223 0.96 2.53 -11.36
N ALA A 224 1.20 1.53 -10.52
CA ALA A 224 1.29 0.11 -10.86
C ALA A 224 -0.02 -0.63 -10.58
N GLN A 225 -0.73 -1.00 -11.65
CA GLN A 225 -1.89 -1.89 -11.58
C GLN A 225 -1.49 -3.33 -11.86
N TYR A 226 -1.57 -4.22 -10.86
CA TYR A 226 -1.42 -5.66 -11.13
C TYR A 226 -2.64 -6.18 -11.90
N LEU A 227 -2.38 -6.87 -13.00
CA LEU A 227 -3.39 -7.47 -13.87
C LEU A 227 -3.59 -8.97 -13.57
N GLY A 228 -2.77 -9.53 -12.68
CA GLY A 228 -2.68 -10.98 -12.45
C GLY A 228 -1.77 -11.67 -13.47
N ALA A 229 -1.50 -12.96 -13.24
CA ALA A 229 -0.68 -13.80 -14.12
C ALA A 229 0.67 -13.16 -14.48
N HIS A 230 1.37 -12.64 -13.46
CA HIS A 230 2.67 -11.99 -13.59
C HIS A 230 2.72 -10.72 -14.45
N ARG A 231 1.58 -10.07 -14.69
CA ARG A 231 1.49 -8.86 -15.50
C ARG A 231 1.14 -7.64 -14.67
N THR A 232 1.91 -6.56 -14.79
CA THR A 232 1.57 -5.25 -14.23
C THR A 232 1.50 -4.21 -15.35
N ARG A 233 0.53 -3.30 -15.26
CA ARG A 233 0.52 -2.07 -16.04
C ARG A 233 1.06 -0.94 -15.18
N ILE A 234 2.09 -0.26 -15.67
CA ILE A 234 2.60 0.98 -15.06
C ILE A 234 2.14 2.15 -15.93
N SER A 235 1.33 3.03 -15.36
CA SER A 235 0.88 4.25 -16.00
C SER A 235 1.68 5.42 -15.45
N ILE A 236 2.34 6.21 -16.30
CA ILE A 236 3.11 7.40 -15.93
C ILE A 236 2.40 8.65 -16.43
N ASN A 237 2.31 9.67 -15.58
CA ASN A 237 1.68 10.92 -15.94
C ASN A 237 2.53 11.68 -16.96
N GLU A 238 1.96 11.95 -18.14
CA GLU A 238 2.67 12.65 -19.22
C GLU A 238 3.01 14.12 -18.88
N HIS A 239 2.36 14.69 -17.87
CA HIS A 239 2.60 16.05 -17.38
C HIS A 239 3.42 16.11 -16.10
N ALA A 240 3.81 14.97 -15.53
CA ALA A 240 4.67 14.97 -14.34
C ALA A 240 6.00 15.66 -14.66
N ALA A 241 6.46 16.49 -13.72
CA ALA A 241 7.78 17.12 -13.78
C ALA A 241 8.86 16.06 -13.52
N LEU A 242 9.14 15.25 -14.55
CA LEU A 242 10.06 14.12 -14.46
C LEU A 242 11.50 14.58 -14.71
N ASP A 243 12.35 14.56 -13.70
CA ASP A 243 13.80 14.63 -13.87
C ASP A 243 14.44 13.23 -13.82
N VAL A 244 15.71 13.14 -14.20
CA VAL A 244 16.42 11.85 -14.31
C VAL A 244 16.45 11.05 -13.00
N SER A 245 16.57 11.71 -11.83
CA SER A 245 16.57 10.98 -10.55
C SER A 245 15.18 10.48 -10.21
N ARG A 246 14.15 11.33 -10.41
CA ARG A 246 12.75 10.94 -10.19
C ARG A 246 12.35 9.78 -11.09
N ALA A 247 12.80 9.76 -12.35
CA ALA A 247 12.52 8.65 -13.25
C ALA A 247 13.10 7.31 -12.79
N LEU A 248 14.34 7.30 -12.27
CA LEU A 248 14.92 6.07 -11.72
C LEU A 248 14.18 5.61 -10.46
N ARG A 249 13.88 6.56 -9.55
CA ARG A 249 13.12 6.29 -8.34
C ARG A 249 11.74 5.72 -8.65
N LEU A 250 10.99 6.35 -9.56
CA LEU A 250 9.64 5.94 -9.96
C LEU A 250 9.65 4.58 -10.66
N ALA A 251 10.62 4.33 -11.54
CA ALA A 251 10.76 3.03 -12.19
C ALA A 251 11.02 1.90 -11.18
N CYS A 252 11.85 2.15 -10.17
CA CYS A 252 12.10 1.17 -9.12
C CYS A 252 10.91 1.00 -8.17
N HIS A 253 10.21 2.09 -7.84
CA HIS A 253 9.01 2.12 -6.98
C HIS A 253 7.84 1.35 -7.60
N GLU A 254 7.47 1.66 -8.84
CA GLU A 254 6.34 1.02 -9.53
C GLU A 254 6.70 -0.38 -10.07
N GLY A 255 7.97 -0.56 -10.45
CA GLY A 255 8.48 -1.79 -11.04
C GLY A 255 9.24 -2.66 -10.04
N TYR A 256 10.57 -2.67 -10.17
CA TYR A 256 11.45 -3.59 -9.44
C TYR A 256 12.41 -2.84 -8.50
N PRO A 257 12.71 -3.31 -7.29
CA PRO A 257 12.01 -4.37 -6.54
C PRO A 257 10.73 -3.85 -5.86
N GLY A 258 10.12 -2.76 -6.35
CA GLY A 258 8.89 -2.19 -5.82
C GLY A 258 7.62 -2.99 -6.15
N HIS A 259 6.53 -2.30 -6.48
CA HIS A 259 5.19 -2.88 -6.55
C HIS A 259 5.10 -4.12 -7.43
N HIS A 260 5.69 -4.12 -8.63
CA HIS A 260 5.63 -5.30 -9.50
C HIS A 260 6.23 -6.54 -8.83
N LEU A 261 7.42 -6.45 -8.21
CA LEU A 261 7.99 -7.58 -7.47
C LEU A 261 7.09 -8.00 -6.30
N GLN A 262 6.56 -7.04 -5.53
CA GLN A 262 5.66 -7.33 -4.41
C GLN A 262 4.44 -8.13 -4.88
N PHE A 263 3.82 -7.73 -6.00
CA PHE A 263 2.70 -8.45 -6.58
C PHE A 263 3.07 -9.88 -6.99
N LEU A 264 4.23 -10.10 -7.63
CA LEU A 264 4.70 -11.43 -7.98
C LEU A 264 4.86 -12.32 -6.74
N LEU A 265 5.52 -11.79 -5.70
CA LEU A 265 5.76 -12.52 -4.45
C LEU A 265 4.46 -12.92 -3.75
N MET A 266 3.52 -11.98 -3.64
CA MET A 266 2.22 -12.22 -3.01
C MET A 266 1.35 -13.17 -3.85
N ASP A 267 1.30 -13.00 -5.17
CA ASP A 267 0.48 -13.85 -6.06
C ASP A 267 0.96 -15.31 -6.02
N GLU A 268 2.26 -15.54 -6.18
CA GLU A 268 2.83 -16.90 -6.15
C GLU A 268 2.72 -17.56 -4.78
N THR A 269 2.98 -16.81 -3.71
CA THR A 269 3.03 -17.40 -2.36
C THR A 269 1.68 -17.39 -1.66
N LEU A 270 1.07 -16.22 -1.50
CA LEU A 270 -0.11 -16.04 -0.66
C LEU A 270 -1.38 -16.51 -1.40
N VAL A 271 -1.51 -16.13 -2.67
CA VAL A 271 -2.70 -16.47 -3.47
C VAL A 271 -2.63 -17.89 -4.01
N ARG A 272 -1.63 -18.21 -4.85
CA ARG A 272 -1.57 -19.50 -5.56
C ARG A 272 -1.20 -20.68 -4.66
N ARG A 273 -0.13 -20.55 -3.87
CA ARG A 273 0.37 -21.63 -3.01
C ARG A 273 -0.43 -21.78 -1.71
N ARG A 274 -0.70 -20.68 -1.00
CA ARG A 274 -1.41 -20.71 0.29
C ARG A 274 -2.94 -20.60 0.19
N ARG A 275 -3.48 -20.21 -0.97
CA ARG A 275 -4.94 -20.04 -1.19
C ARG A 275 -5.57 -19.02 -0.26
N TRP A 276 -4.91 -17.88 -0.07
CA TRP A 276 -5.41 -16.76 0.74
C TRP A 276 -6.00 -15.66 -0.16
N PRO A 277 -7.32 -15.70 -0.43
CA PRO A 277 -7.96 -14.83 -1.42
C PRO A 277 -7.97 -13.34 -1.01
N GLU A 278 -7.79 -13.03 0.27
CA GLU A 278 -7.71 -11.64 0.72
C GLU A 278 -6.51 -10.86 0.17
N PHE A 279 -5.49 -11.53 -0.37
CA PHE A 279 -4.36 -10.90 -1.06
C PHE A 279 -4.61 -10.67 -2.56
N GLU A 280 -5.77 -11.07 -3.08
CA GLU A 280 -6.25 -10.65 -4.40
C GLU A 280 -6.92 -9.26 -4.37
N LEU A 281 -7.15 -8.74 -3.16
CA LEU A 281 -7.53 -7.35 -2.90
C LEU A 281 -6.28 -6.48 -2.80
N THR A 282 -6.30 -5.32 -3.45
CA THR A 282 -5.30 -4.27 -3.30
C THR A 282 -5.95 -3.10 -2.55
N PRO A 283 -5.92 -3.10 -1.21
CA PRO A 283 -6.49 -2.03 -0.39
C PRO A 283 -5.53 -0.83 -0.31
N ALA A 284 -6.07 0.38 -0.52
CA ALA A 284 -5.34 1.64 -0.38
C ALA A 284 -5.44 2.19 1.06
N PHE A 285 -5.34 1.29 2.04
CA PHE A 285 -5.36 1.64 3.46
C PHE A 285 -4.70 0.58 4.34
N GLY A 286 -4.50 0.95 5.60
CA GLY A 286 -4.12 0.02 6.65
C GLY A 286 -2.68 -0.48 6.55
N ARG A 287 -2.42 -1.58 7.23
CA ARG A 287 -1.12 -2.25 7.25
C ARG A 287 -0.65 -2.66 5.85
N HIS A 288 -1.58 -3.05 4.97
CA HIS A 288 -1.22 -3.41 3.59
C HIS A 288 -0.55 -2.22 2.88
N LEU A 289 -1.25 -1.08 2.79
CA LEU A 289 -0.72 0.15 2.19
C LEU A 289 0.62 0.55 2.80
N LEU A 290 0.72 0.51 4.14
CA LEU A 290 1.94 0.91 4.85
C LEU A 290 3.18 0.18 4.34
N PHE A 291 3.14 -1.15 4.21
CA PHE A 291 4.32 -1.89 3.79
C PHE A 291 4.51 -1.94 2.28
N THR A 292 3.44 -1.95 1.47
CA THR A 292 3.59 -1.90 0.01
C THR A 292 4.24 -0.58 -0.42
N GLU A 293 3.71 0.55 0.05
CA GLU A 293 4.29 1.88 -0.20
C GLU A 293 5.68 2.01 0.42
N GLY A 294 5.85 1.54 1.66
CA GLY A 294 7.13 1.59 2.34
C GLY A 294 8.26 0.85 1.62
N ALA A 295 7.97 -0.36 1.13
CA ALA A 295 8.95 -1.15 0.41
C ALA A 295 9.18 -0.61 -1.02
N ALA A 296 8.16 -0.07 -1.67
CA ALA A 296 8.28 0.58 -2.97
C ALA A 296 9.11 1.88 -2.87
N GLU A 297 8.90 2.67 -1.83
CA GLU A 297 9.66 3.89 -1.53
C GLU A 297 11.13 3.57 -1.19
N ALA A 298 11.40 2.41 -0.59
CA ALA A 298 12.75 1.92 -0.33
C ALA A 298 13.44 1.31 -1.57
N ALA A 299 12.69 0.96 -2.62
CA ALA A 299 13.12 0.04 -3.67
C ALA A 299 14.44 0.41 -4.34
N ALA A 300 14.62 1.69 -4.70
CA ALA A 300 15.83 2.15 -5.37
C ALA A 300 17.08 2.06 -4.47
N ASP A 301 16.97 2.37 -3.18
CA ASP A 301 18.11 2.30 -2.26
C ASP A 301 18.52 0.86 -1.95
N LEU A 302 17.54 -0.04 -1.99
CA LEU A 302 17.73 -1.46 -1.71
C LEU A 302 18.37 -2.20 -2.88
N ALA A 303 17.94 -1.92 -4.10
CA ALA A 303 18.47 -2.57 -5.29
C ALA A 303 19.70 -1.89 -5.86
N LEU A 304 19.84 -0.58 -5.71
CA LEU A 304 20.86 0.21 -6.40
C LEU A 304 21.73 0.97 -5.39
N PRO A 305 22.86 0.37 -4.96
CA PRO A 305 23.88 1.06 -4.18
C PRO A 305 24.32 2.35 -4.87
N PHE A 306 24.86 3.31 -4.10
CA PHE A 306 25.27 4.63 -4.60
C PHE A 306 26.09 4.56 -5.91
N ALA A 307 27.12 3.71 -5.97
CA ALA A 307 27.95 3.55 -7.15
C ALA A 307 27.17 3.04 -8.38
N ALA A 308 26.19 2.15 -8.18
CA ALA A 308 25.32 1.66 -9.24
C ALA A 308 24.41 2.78 -9.77
N ARG A 309 23.79 3.58 -8.88
CA ARG A 309 22.99 4.75 -9.29
C ARG A 309 23.81 5.76 -10.08
N VAL A 310 25.02 6.08 -9.63
CA VAL A 310 25.94 6.97 -10.36
C VAL A 310 26.25 6.43 -11.77
N ALA A 311 26.56 5.14 -11.90
CA ALA A 311 26.82 4.53 -13.20
C ALA A 311 25.59 4.57 -14.11
N ILE A 312 24.40 4.22 -13.60
CA ILE A 312 23.13 4.29 -14.34
C ILE A 312 22.85 5.71 -14.82
N TYR A 313 23.00 6.72 -13.96
CA TYR A 313 22.81 8.11 -14.36
C TYR A 313 23.81 8.53 -15.44
N ARG A 314 25.11 8.27 -15.22
CA ARG A 314 26.19 8.70 -16.12
C ARG A 314 26.14 8.02 -17.48
N ASP A 315 25.95 6.70 -17.50
CA ASP A 315 26.18 5.87 -18.69
C ASP A 315 24.90 5.60 -19.48
N ILE A 316 23.72 5.77 -18.84
CA ILE A 316 22.44 5.41 -19.45
C ILE A 316 21.49 6.61 -19.47
N LEU A 317 21.05 7.09 -18.31
CA LEU A 317 19.89 7.98 -18.25
C LEU A 317 20.20 9.41 -18.70
N LEU A 318 21.34 9.99 -18.30
CA LEU A 318 21.74 11.33 -18.75
C LEU A 318 22.02 11.37 -20.26
N PRO A 319 22.81 10.45 -20.85
CA PRO A 319 22.98 10.39 -22.31
C PRO A 319 21.66 10.24 -23.06
N LEU A 320 20.77 9.35 -22.59
CA LEU A 320 19.47 9.13 -23.22
C LEU A 320 18.59 10.39 -23.16
N ALA A 321 18.61 11.10 -22.03
CA ALA A 321 17.96 12.39 -21.87
C ALA A 321 18.62 13.51 -22.72
N GLY A 322 19.83 13.31 -23.23
CA GLY A 322 20.64 14.35 -23.89
C GLY A 322 21.14 15.41 -22.91
N LEU A 323 21.37 15.00 -21.67
CA LEU A 323 21.78 15.84 -20.55
C LEU A 323 23.26 15.59 -20.19
N PRO A 324 23.95 16.59 -19.61
CA PRO A 324 25.36 16.47 -19.22
C PRO A 324 25.60 15.38 -18.16
N SER A 325 26.48 14.43 -18.47
CA SER A 325 26.74 13.26 -17.60
C SER A 325 27.60 13.57 -16.37
N GLN A 326 28.32 14.71 -16.36
CA GLN A 326 29.21 15.09 -15.25
C GLN A 326 28.50 15.30 -13.91
N ALA A 327 27.19 15.50 -13.91
CA ALA A 327 26.41 15.69 -12.69
C ALA A 327 25.91 14.40 -12.06
N ALA A 328 26.20 13.22 -12.62
CA ALA A 328 25.69 11.95 -12.11
C ALA A 328 25.97 11.73 -10.61
N VAL A 329 27.17 12.10 -10.14
CA VAL A 329 27.54 12.01 -8.71
C VAL A 329 26.71 12.97 -7.87
N THR A 330 26.58 14.23 -8.30
CA THR A 330 25.78 15.26 -7.61
C THR A 330 24.31 14.86 -7.55
N ILE A 331 23.75 14.33 -8.64
CA ILE A 331 22.37 13.83 -8.69
C ILE A 331 22.17 12.73 -7.66
N ALA A 332 23.05 11.71 -7.62
CA ALA A 332 22.94 10.62 -6.66
C ALA A 332 23.06 11.10 -5.20
N ARG A 333 23.98 12.04 -4.91
CA ARG A 333 24.14 12.59 -3.55
C ARG A 333 22.92 13.41 -3.11
N LEU A 334 22.40 14.25 -3.99
CA LEU A 334 21.22 15.05 -3.69
C LEU A 334 20.02 14.16 -3.43
N ASP A 335 19.82 13.14 -4.26
CA ASP A 335 18.77 12.13 -4.11
C ASP A 335 18.83 11.45 -2.73
N ASP A 336 20.01 11.06 -2.25
CA ASP A 336 20.18 10.49 -0.89
C ASP A 336 19.87 11.49 0.23
N LEU A 337 20.32 12.74 0.07
CA LEU A 337 20.14 13.76 1.10
C LEU A 337 18.68 14.16 1.25
N VAL A 338 17.96 14.35 0.14
CA VAL A 338 16.56 14.84 0.18
C VAL A 338 15.57 13.77 0.66
N VAL A 339 15.89 12.48 0.52
CA VAL A 339 15.13 11.40 1.19
C VAL A 339 15.10 11.62 2.71
N GLY A 340 16.18 12.13 3.30
CA GLY A 340 16.24 12.47 4.72
C GLY A 340 15.31 13.63 5.15
N LEU A 341 14.76 14.38 4.20
CA LEU A 341 13.81 15.47 4.47
C LEU A 341 12.33 15.01 4.38
N GLN A 342 12.06 13.78 3.94
CA GLN A 342 10.67 13.28 3.84
C GLN A 342 9.92 13.30 5.18
N PRO A 343 10.52 12.92 6.34
CA PRO A 343 9.82 13.02 7.62
C PRO A 343 9.52 14.47 8.03
N VAL A 344 10.33 15.45 7.57
CA VAL A 344 10.05 16.88 7.75
C VAL A 344 8.80 17.29 6.96
N ALA A 345 8.69 16.83 5.71
CA ALA A 345 7.51 17.06 4.88
C ALA A 345 6.25 16.48 5.55
N VAL A 346 6.29 15.23 6.04
CA VAL A 346 5.16 14.61 6.74
C VAL A 346 4.77 15.37 8.01
N ALA A 347 5.74 15.88 8.79
CA ALA A 347 5.44 16.70 9.97
C ALA A 347 4.73 18.02 9.59
N ILE A 348 5.12 18.66 8.49
CA ILE A 348 4.46 19.87 7.99
C ILE A 348 3.05 19.55 7.47
N LEU A 349 2.88 18.45 6.73
CA LEU A 349 1.57 18.01 6.23
C LEU A 349 0.63 17.64 7.37
N ARG A 350 1.13 17.01 8.44
CA ARG A 350 0.36 16.77 9.66
C ARG A 350 -0.17 18.08 10.24
N ASP A 351 0.73 19.05 10.47
CA ASP A 351 0.34 20.32 11.07
C ASP A 351 -0.61 21.11 10.15
N TYR A 352 -0.50 20.97 8.83
CA TYR A 352 -1.45 21.50 7.86
C TYR A 352 -2.83 20.84 7.94
N LEU A 353 -2.89 19.50 7.91
CA LEU A 353 -4.14 18.72 7.95
C LEU A 353 -4.87 18.83 9.29
N ASP A 354 -4.16 19.17 10.37
CA ASP A 354 -4.71 19.48 11.70
C ASP A 354 -5.08 20.97 11.88
N ASP A 355 -5.11 21.76 10.80
CA ASP A 355 -5.41 23.20 10.81
C ASP A 355 -4.47 24.06 11.68
N ARG A 356 -3.26 23.56 12.01
CA ARG A 356 -2.25 24.30 12.79
C ARG A 356 -1.38 25.21 11.93
N LEU A 357 -1.33 24.96 10.63
CA LEU A 357 -0.69 25.80 9.63
C LEU A 357 -1.70 26.22 8.57
N THR A 358 -1.61 27.47 8.13
CA THR A 358 -2.31 27.89 6.90
C THR A 358 -1.65 27.26 5.68
N GLN A 359 -2.39 27.15 4.56
CA GLN A 359 -1.84 26.65 3.30
C GLN A 359 -0.56 27.40 2.88
N ALA A 360 -0.56 28.74 2.99
CA ALA A 360 0.62 29.54 2.66
C ALA A 360 1.82 29.26 3.57
N ALA A 361 1.60 29.09 4.89
CA ALA A 361 2.66 28.76 5.83
C ALA A 361 3.20 27.34 5.61
N ALA A 362 2.31 26.37 5.34
CA ALA A 362 2.68 25.00 5.03
C ALA A 362 3.48 24.93 3.72
N ALA A 363 3.01 25.60 2.66
CA ALA A 363 3.70 25.66 1.36
C ALA A 363 5.11 26.26 1.49
N GLU A 364 5.24 27.35 2.26
CA GLU A 364 6.54 27.96 2.52
C GLU A 364 7.49 27.01 3.25
N ARG A 365 7.02 26.37 4.34
CA ARG A 365 7.82 25.40 5.09
C ARG A 365 8.21 24.18 4.25
N LEU A 366 7.30 23.62 3.47
CA LEU A 366 7.61 22.53 2.54
C LEU A 366 8.72 22.93 1.57
N ARG A 367 8.65 24.16 1.05
CA ARG A 367 9.66 24.70 0.14
C ARG A 367 11.03 24.88 0.79
N VAL A 368 11.09 25.40 2.01
CA VAL A 368 12.38 25.77 2.65
C VAL A 368 12.97 24.69 3.54
N ASP A 369 12.14 23.98 4.31
CA ASP A 369 12.57 22.99 5.31
C ASP A 369 12.67 21.59 4.69
N ALA A 370 11.78 21.27 3.73
CA ALA A 370 11.74 19.96 3.07
C ALA A 370 12.25 19.96 1.62
N LEU A 371 12.62 21.14 1.08
CA LEU A 371 13.04 21.34 -0.31
C LEU A 371 12.03 20.81 -1.34
N THR A 372 10.74 20.83 -1.03
CA THR A 372 9.67 20.40 -1.95
C THR A 372 9.59 21.35 -3.15
N PRO A 373 9.82 20.88 -4.40
CA PRO A 373 9.79 21.75 -5.57
C PRO A 373 8.41 22.30 -5.91
N ASP A 374 7.36 21.52 -5.65
CA ASP A 374 5.96 21.90 -5.87
C ASP A 374 5.15 21.65 -4.58
N PRO A 375 5.19 22.61 -3.62
CA PRO A 375 4.46 22.48 -2.37
C PRO A 375 2.94 22.42 -2.55
N ASP A 376 2.39 23.14 -3.53
CA ASP A 376 0.95 23.23 -3.76
C ASP A 376 0.39 21.89 -4.24
N ALA A 377 1.09 21.21 -5.17
CA ALA A 377 0.72 19.86 -5.59
C ALA A 377 0.77 18.86 -4.43
N LEU A 378 1.78 18.95 -3.54
CA LEU A 378 1.90 18.07 -2.38
C LEU A 378 0.80 18.33 -1.34
N LEU A 379 0.42 19.58 -1.11
CA LEU A 379 -0.69 19.93 -0.20
C LEU A 379 -2.02 19.41 -0.76
N ALA A 380 -2.29 19.63 -2.06
CA ALA A 380 -3.50 19.12 -2.70
C ALA A 380 -3.56 17.58 -2.66
N PHE A 381 -2.42 16.90 -2.83
CA PHE A 381 -2.32 15.44 -2.65
C PHE A 381 -2.64 15.04 -1.20
N ALA A 382 -2.08 15.76 -0.22
CA ALA A 382 -2.33 15.50 1.20
C ALA A 382 -3.78 15.70 1.61
N GLU A 383 -4.48 16.69 1.05
CA GLU A 383 -5.91 16.88 1.28
C GLU A 383 -6.74 15.68 0.81
N ARG A 384 -6.39 15.09 -0.34
CA ARG A 384 -7.11 13.91 -0.87
C ARG A 384 -6.76 12.64 -0.11
N GLN A 385 -5.49 12.45 0.20
CA GLN A 385 -4.98 11.23 0.82
C GLN A 385 -5.13 11.21 2.34
N GLN A 386 -5.28 12.37 2.97
CA GLN A 386 -5.33 12.54 4.42
C GLN A 386 -4.11 11.89 5.07
N ALA A 387 -4.28 11.12 6.14
CA ALA A 387 -3.17 10.50 6.85
C ALA A 387 -2.38 9.48 6.00
N ARG A 388 -2.95 8.98 4.89
CA ARG A 388 -2.29 8.01 4.00
C ARG A 388 -1.01 8.54 3.38
N VAL A 389 -0.81 9.85 3.29
CA VAL A 389 0.49 10.42 2.86
C VAL A 389 1.66 10.02 3.75
N SER A 390 1.41 9.61 4.99
CA SER A 390 2.45 9.11 5.89
C SER A 390 2.87 7.68 5.59
N ALA A 391 2.10 6.90 4.81
CA ALA A 391 2.39 5.50 4.51
C ALA A 391 3.76 5.30 3.86
N TYR A 392 4.15 6.21 2.95
CA TYR A 392 5.45 6.20 2.29
C TYR A 392 6.60 6.27 3.29
N VAL A 393 6.61 7.29 4.14
CA VAL A 393 7.71 7.54 5.09
C VAL A 393 7.69 6.53 6.24
N LEU A 394 6.53 6.30 6.84
CA LEU A 394 6.40 5.35 7.94
C LEU A 394 6.68 3.92 7.48
N GLY A 395 6.17 3.56 6.32
CA GLY A 395 6.40 2.27 5.71
C GLY A 395 7.87 2.06 5.43
N ARG A 396 8.53 3.06 4.83
CA ARG A 396 9.96 3.01 4.52
C ARG A 396 10.77 2.79 5.80
N GLU A 397 10.51 3.54 6.86
CA GLU A 397 11.18 3.34 8.14
C GLU A 397 10.97 1.92 8.71
N ALA A 398 9.73 1.42 8.66
CA ALA A 398 9.42 0.05 9.13
C ALA A 398 10.16 -1.01 8.32
N VAL A 399 10.19 -0.87 6.99
CA VAL A 399 10.88 -1.79 6.08
C VAL A 399 12.39 -1.72 6.29
N MET A 400 12.98 -0.53 6.36
CA MET A 400 14.42 -0.37 6.58
C MET A 400 14.85 -0.92 7.95
N SER A 401 14.03 -0.78 8.99
CA SER A 401 14.27 -1.40 10.30
C SER A 401 14.22 -2.92 10.24
N ALA A 402 13.24 -3.50 9.53
CA ALA A 402 13.13 -4.94 9.32
C ALA A 402 14.33 -5.51 8.55
N ILE A 403 14.90 -4.75 7.61
CA ILE A 403 16.10 -5.15 6.85
C ILE A 403 17.36 -5.05 7.71
N ALA A 404 17.49 -3.99 8.52
CA ALA A 404 18.64 -3.83 9.42
C ALA A 404 18.77 -5.00 10.42
N THR A 405 17.64 -5.59 10.82
CA THR A 405 17.58 -6.73 11.74
C THR A 405 17.62 -8.10 11.03
N GLY A 406 16.94 -8.23 9.89
CA GLY A 406 16.71 -9.51 9.20
C GLY A 406 17.51 -9.73 7.91
N GLY A 407 18.36 -8.77 7.50
CA GLY A 407 19.14 -8.79 6.28
C GLY A 407 18.31 -8.55 4.99
N PRO A 408 18.96 -8.58 3.80
CA PRO A 408 18.31 -8.24 2.51
C PRO A 408 17.10 -9.10 2.14
N ALA A 409 17.05 -10.35 2.61
CA ALA A 409 15.94 -11.27 2.38
C ALA A 409 14.66 -10.91 3.17
N ALA A 410 14.73 -9.94 4.11
CA ALA A 410 13.59 -9.54 4.92
C ALA A 410 12.40 -9.03 4.09
N ILE A 411 12.65 -8.34 2.98
CA ILE A 411 11.60 -7.84 2.09
C ILE A 411 10.82 -9.00 1.48
N GLY A 412 11.52 -9.98 0.91
CA GLY A 412 10.88 -11.19 0.38
C GLY A 412 9.95 -11.83 1.40
N ARG A 413 10.42 -11.97 2.66
CA ARG A 413 9.62 -12.54 3.75
C ARG A 413 8.40 -11.70 4.13
N LEU A 414 8.49 -10.36 4.08
CA LEU A 414 7.36 -9.45 4.34
C LEU A 414 6.21 -9.63 3.35
N PHE A 415 6.45 -10.15 2.16
CA PHE A 415 5.41 -10.38 1.14
C PHE A 415 5.11 -11.87 0.89
N THR A 416 5.72 -12.78 1.67
CA THR A 416 5.58 -14.23 1.46
C THR A 416 5.37 -15.00 2.76
N GLU A 417 6.41 -15.13 3.59
CA GLU A 417 6.38 -15.99 4.77
C GLU A 417 5.58 -15.38 5.89
N ARG A 418 5.87 -14.10 6.18
CA ARG A 418 5.35 -13.32 7.29
C ARG A 418 4.69 -12.05 6.74
N PRO A 419 3.53 -12.18 6.07
CA PRO A 419 2.92 -11.10 5.32
C PRO A 419 2.73 -9.87 6.23
N PHE A 420 3.41 -8.78 5.87
CA PHE A 420 3.34 -7.49 6.55
C PHE A 420 3.81 -7.51 8.01
N ALA A 421 4.45 -8.57 8.49
CA ALA A 421 4.87 -8.71 9.88
C ALA A 421 6.13 -7.90 10.18
N VAL A 422 6.07 -6.99 11.17
CA VAL A 422 7.27 -6.42 11.79
C VAL A 422 7.18 -6.70 13.28
N GLN A 423 8.30 -7.13 13.84
CA GLN A 423 8.48 -7.46 15.26
C GLN A 423 8.66 -6.20 16.10
#